data_AF-A0A1W0X8W9-F1
#
_entry.id   AF-A0A1W0X8W9-F1
#
_cell.length_a   1.000
_cell.length_b   1.000
_cell.length_c   1.000
_cell.angle_alpha   90.00
_cell.angle_beta   90.00
_cell.angle_gamma   90.00
#
_symmetry.space_group_name_H-M   'P 1'
#
loop_
_entity.id
_entity.type
_entity.pdbx_description
1 polymer ?
#
loop_
_entity_poly.entity_id
_entity_poly.type
_entity_poly.pdbx_seq_one_letter_code
_entity_poly.pdbx_strand_id
1 'polypeptide(L)'
;MHRRTQKTSKHKKIKACDPFYSGPRKDHVFKADKNANKAPTGAVGEQEVPRKLRELIKAKDAMKNAPAPARTNGRRAQAKNRNKYAALQQASKAGGPVTEFKQGKYESQLGFFRRMDKTAQEAITKAELEVQFDVNFERQGKRKLIVSKNKDPLAVHKPTKTPMEPEVTRSKSQKRREKLHQKVQDRKAYERDEFAEMHDEVQFGEVVMAPPQMNSAPRKAPKVKAAGDKKLILLTKLHPDVEEAEPEKRSLFADLLPDVNAESIAAARQEVKRQHAVNAYRQMKKKREKHAIPE
;
A
#
# COMPACT_ATOMS: atom_id res chain seq x y z
N MET A 1 -12.83 -13.75 2.07
CA MET A 1 -11.80 -12.70 2.20
C MET A 1 -11.57 -12.08 0.83
N HIS A 2 -11.81 -10.77 0.70
CA HIS A 2 -11.74 -10.05 -0.58
C HIS A 2 -10.30 -9.82 -1.01
N ARG A 3 -9.93 -10.24 -2.23
CA ARG A 3 -8.60 -10.02 -2.81
C ARG A 3 -8.36 -8.52 -2.97
N ARG A 4 -7.26 -8.03 -2.39
CA ARG A 4 -6.84 -6.62 -2.46
C ARG A 4 -6.51 -6.28 -3.91
N THR A 5 -7.29 -5.38 -4.50
CA THR A 5 -7.10 -4.89 -5.86
C THR A 5 -5.73 -4.23 -6.01
N GLN A 6 -5.05 -4.46 -7.13
CA GLN A 6 -3.80 -3.78 -7.43
C GLN A 6 -4.07 -2.28 -7.53
N LYS A 7 -3.33 -1.49 -6.74
CA LYS A 7 -3.47 -0.02 -6.72
C LYS A 7 -3.06 0.52 -8.08
N THR A 8 -4.02 1.01 -8.84
CA THR A 8 -3.74 1.76 -10.06
C THR A 8 -2.99 3.04 -9.67
N SER A 9 -1.96 3.40 -10.43
CA SER A 9 -1.21 4.67 -10.34
C SER A 9 -2.07 5.90 -10.69
N LYS A 10 -3.40 5.80 -10.59
CA LYS A 10 -4.37 6.86 -10.90
C LYS A 10 -4.76 7.69 -9.68
N HIS A 11 -4.18 7.40 -8.52
CA HIS A 11 -4.31 8.25 -7.33
C HIS A 11 -2.97 8.91 -7.05
N LYS A 12 -2.52 9.78 -7.96
CA LYS A 12 -1.75 10.96 -7.53
C LYS A 12 -2.75 11.78 -6.72
N LYS A 13 -2.91 11.46 -5.43
CA LYS A 13 -3.50 12.40 -4.48
C LYS A 13 -2.72 13.68 -4.72
N ILE A 14 -3.40 14.71 -5.21
CA ILE A 14 -2.88 16.06 -5.16
C ILE A 14 -2.56 16.21 -3.68
N LYS A 15 -1.26 16.16 -3.32
CA LYS A 15 -0.86 16.51 -1.96
C LYS A 15 -1.53 17.86 -1.73
N ALA A 16 -2.31 17.97 -0.66
CA ALA A 16 -3.04 19.18 -0.32
C ALA A 16 -2.18 20.37 -0.74
N CYS A 17 -2.69 21.19 -1.66
CA CYS A 17 -2.01 22.41 -2.05
C CYS A 17 -1.65 23.07 -0.74
N ASP A 18 -0.36 23.20 -0.47
CA ASP A 18 0.12 23.97 0.66
C ASP A 18 -0.59 25.33 0.57
N PRO A 19 -1.48 25.67 1.53
CA PRO A 19 -2.28 26.88 1.44
C PRO A 19 -1.41 28.15 1.42
N PHE A 20 -0.11 28.02 1.74
CA PHE A 20 0.88 29.08 1.73
C PHE A 20 1.82 29.06 0.51
N TYR A 21 1.68 28.11 -0.42
CA TYR A 21 2.50 28.08 -1.63
C TYR A 21 2.01 29.12 -2.66
N SER A 22 2.70 30.27 -2.73
CA SER A 22 2.45 31.36 -3.68
C SER A 22 3.26 31.27 -4.97
N GLY A 23 3.82 30.09 -5.30
CA GLY A 23 4.59 29.88 -6.53
C GLY A 23 3.74 29.76 -7.80
N PRO A 24 4.36 29.82 -9.00
CA PRO A 24 3.67 29.79 -10.30
C PRO A 24 3.07 28.40 -10.60
N ARG A 25 1.95 28.06 -9.97
CA ARG A 25 1.25 26.77 -10.15
C ARG A 25 -0.27 26.83 -10.15
N LYS A 26 -0.90 28.00 -10.30
CA LYS A 26 -2.36 28.06 -10.52
C LYS A 26 -2.75 27.90 -11.99
N ASP A 27 -1.87 28.30 -12.90
CA ASP A 27 -2.19 28.34 -14.33
C ASP A 27 -1.95 27.02 -15.06
N HIS A 28 -1.02 26.19 -14.60
CA HIS A 28 -0.61 25.00 -15.36
C HIS A 28 -1.50 23.77 -15.13
N VAL A 29 -2.30 23.75 -14.06
CA VAL A 29 -3.17 22.60 -13.74
C VAL A 29 -4.52 22.68 -14.46
N PHE A 30 -5.01 23.89 -14.76
CA PHE A 30 -6.31 24.10 -15.41
C PHE A 30 -6.25 24.60 -16.86
N LYS A 31 -5.06 24.88 -17.41
CA LYS A 31 -4.91 25.22 -18.84
C LYS A 31 -5.01 24.02 -19.79
N ALA A 32 -5.16 22.80 -19.29
CA ALA A 32 -5.07 21.60 -20.12
C ALA A 32 -6.31 21.25 -20.94
N ASP A 33 -7.52 21.73 -20.61
CA ASP A 33 -8.70 21.44 -21.44
C ASP A 33 -9.61 22.66 -21.58
N LYS A 34 -9.22 23.61 -22.45
CA LYS A 34 -10.11 24.69 -22.95
C LYS A 34 -11.38 24.17 -23.65
N ASN A 35 -11.52 22.85 -23.76
CA ASN A 35 -12.61 22.13 -24.43
C ASN A 35 -13.41 21.24 -23.46
N ALA A 36 -13.15 21.25 -22.15
CA ALA A 36 -13.84 20.39 -21.19
C ALA A 36 -15.35 20.65 -21.09
N ASN A 37 -15.79 21.86 -21.47
CA ASN A 37 -17.19 22.29 -21.42
C ASN A 37 -17.71 22.69 -22.81
N LYS A 38 -17.36 21.92 -23.84
CA LYS A 38 -17.95 22.03 -25.18
C LYS A 38 -19.01 20.96 -25.36
N ALA A 39 -20.09 21.30 -26.07
CA ALA A 39 -21.04 20.30 -26.53
C ALA A 39 -20.30 19.20 -27.33
N PRO A 40 -20.72 17.93 -27.23
CA PRO A 40 -20.10 16.84 -27.99
C PRO A 40 -20.01 17.23 -29.46
N THR A 41 -18.80 17.24 -30.02
CA THR A 41 -18.56 17.66 -31.42
C THR A 41 -18.94 16.60 -32.44
N GLY A 42 -19.39 15.42 -32.00
CA GLY A 42 -19.94 14.40 -32.89
C GLY A 42 -21.25 14.91 -33.47
N ALA A 43 -21.30 15.07 -34.79
CA ALA A 43 -22.52 15.37 -35.50
C ALA A 43 -23.63 14.41 -35.06
N VAL A 44 -24.84 14.94 -34.85
CA VAL A 44 -26.04 14.17 -34.47
C VAL A 44 -26.19 13.00 -35.45
N GLY A 45 -25.86 11.78 -35.01
CA GLY A 45 -25.97 10.56 -35.82
C GLY A 45 -24.69 9.74 -35.98
N GLU A 46 -23.51 10.27 -35.67
CA GLU A 46 -22.27 9.48 -35.67
C GLU A 46 -22.10 8.72 -34.34
N GLN A 47 -22.84 7.63 -34.19
CA GLN A 47 -22.60 6.67 -33.12
C GLN A 47 -21.19 6.09 -33.29
N GLU A 48 -20.25 6.44 -32.39
CA GLU A 48 -18.91 5.87 -32.42
C GLU A 48 -18.98 4.34 -32.43
N VAL A 49 -18.33 3.72 -33.42
CA VAL A 49 -18.21 2.27 -33.51
C VAL A 49 -17.62 1.73 -32.19
N PRO A 50 -18.30 0.76 -31.52
CA PRO A 50 -17.84 0.21 -30.26
C PRO A 50 -16.38 -0.24 -30.31
N ARG A 51 -15.62 0.00 -29.23
CA ARG A 51 -14.17 -0.24 -29.18
C ARG A 51 -13.76 -1.63 -29.64
N LYS A 52 -14.52 -2.67 -29.24
CA LYS A 52 -14.26 -4.06 -29.66
C LYS A 52 -14.36 -4.24 -31.17
N LEU A 53 -15.34 -3.62 -31.82
CA LEU A 53 -15.51 -3.71 -33.26
C LEU A 53 -14.41 -2.92 -33.99
N ARG A 54 -14.00 -1.77 -33.44
CA ARG A 54 -12.85 -1.00 -33.93
C ARG A 54 -11.54 -1.80 -33.85
N GLU A 55 -11.33 -2.53 -32.77
CA GLU A 55 -10.18 -3.42 -32.59
C GLU A 55 -10.21 -4.59 -33.59
N LEU A 56 -11.38 -5.20 -33.81
CA LEU A 56 -11.56 -6.27 -34.79
C LEU A 56 -11.29 -5.81 -36.23
N ILE A 57 -11.79 -4.63 -36.62
CA ILE A 57 -11.51 -4.05 -37.94
C ILE A 57 -10.01 -3.79 -38.10
N LYS A 58 -9.36 -3.18 -37.10
CA LYS A 58 -7.91 -2.97 -37.11
C LYS A 58 -7.12 -4.27 -37.20
N ALA A 59 -7.52 -5.32 -36.49
CA ALA A 59 -6.87 -6.63 -36.56
C ALA A 59 -7.05 -7.27 -37.95
N LYS A 60 -8.25 -7.17 -38.54
CA LYS A 60 -8.54 -7.66 -39.88
C LYS A 60 -7.69 -6.93 -40.94
N ASP A 61 -7.59 -5.61 -40.87
CA ASP A 61 -6.77 -4.82 -41.79
C ASP A 61 -5.28 -5.10 -41.60
N ALA A 62 -4.83 -5.28 -40.36
CA ALA A 62 -3.46 -5.71 -40.08
C ALA A 62 -3.17 -7.09 -40.67
N MET A 63 -4.11 -8.04 -40.64
CA MET A 63 -3.94 -9.35 -41.28
C MET A 63 -3.99 -9.28 -42.80
N LYS A 64 -4.82 -8.39 -43.36
CA LYS A 64 -4.94 -8.19 -44.82
C LYS A 64 -3.70 -7.51 -45.41
N ASN A 65 -3.13 -6.56 -44.68
CA ASN A 65 -1.98 -5.76 -45.09
C ASN A 65 -0.65 -6.30 -44.56
N ALA A 66 -0.67 -7.35 -43.72
CA ALA A 66 0.55 -8.03 -43.32
C ALA A 66 1.16 -8.70 -44.56
N PRO A 67 2.46 -8.49 -44.84
CA PRO A 67 3.13 -9.25 -45.88
C PRO A 67 2.99 -10.74 -45.52
N ALA A 68 2.60 -11.56 -46.51
CA ALA A 68 2.45 -13.00 -46.33
C ALA A 68 3.67 -13.52 -45.56
N PRO A 69 3.50 -14.32 -44.47
CA PRO A 69 4.62 -14.76 -43.67
C PRO A 69 5.59 -15.45 -44.62
N ALA A 70 6.77 -14.86 -44.80
CA ALA A 70 7.84 -15.49 -45.54
C ALA A 70 7.95 -16.90 -44.98
N ARG A 71 7.88 -17.91 -45.85
CA ARG A 71 8.00 -19.33 -45.48
C ARG A 71 9.43 -19.55 -44.96
N THR A 72 9.74 -19.03 -43.77
CA THR A 72 10.99 -19.30 -43.10
C THR A 72 10.88 -20.73 -42.62
N ASN A 73 11.56 -21.62 -43.35
CA ASN A 73 11.75 -23.04 -43.09
C ASN A 73 11.57 -23.39 -41.61
N GLY A 74 10.67 -24.34 -41.31
CA GLY A 74 10.11 -24.69 -40.00
C GLY A 74 11.07 -25.01 -38.84
N ARG A 75 12.39 -24.84 -39.02
CA ARG A 75 13.42 -25.03 -37.99
C ARG A 75 13.37 -23.99 -36.87
N ARG A 76 13.04 -22.71 -37.17
CA ARG A 76 13.04 -21.63 -36.14
C ARG A 76 11.80 -21.66 -35.24
N ALA A 77 10.65 -22.12 -35.74
CA ALA A 77 9.44 -22.33 -34.95
C ALA A 77 9.54 -23.57 -34.04
N GLN A 78 10.18 -24.66 -34.52
CA GLN A 78 10.44 -25.86 -33.71
C GLN A 78 11.39 -25.58 -32.54
N ALA A 79 12.42 -24.74 -32.71
CA ALA A 79 13.35 -24.38 -31.64
C ALA A 79 12.68 -23.62 -30.48
N LYS A 80 11.74 -22.71 -30.77
CA LYS A 80 10.98 -21.98 -29.73
C LYS A 80 10.02 -22.88 -28.96
N ASN A 81 9.49 -23.93 -29.60
CA ASN A 81 8.61 -24.90 -28.94
C ASN A 81 9.38 -25.91 -28.07
N ARG A 82 10.60 -26.34 -28.47
CA ARG A 82 11.44 -27.24 -27.64
C ARG A 82 11.74 -26.67 -26.25
N ASN A 83 11.99 -25.36 -26.15
CA ASN A 83 12.22 -24.70 -24.85
C ASN A 83 10.98 -24.65 -23.96
N LYS A 84 9.76 -24.60 -24.53
CA LYS A 84 8.52 -24.68 -23.75
C LYS A 84 8.31 -26.08 -23.18
N TYR A 85 8.53 -27.13 -23.96
CA TYR A 85 8.42 -28.52 -23.48
C TYR A 85 9.53 -28.87 -22.47
N ALA A 86 10.74 -28.31 -22.63
CA ALA A 86 11.83 -28.49 -21.67
C ALA A 86 11.55 -27.79 -20.32
N ALA A 87 10.95 -26.59 -20.34
CA ALA A 87 10.53 -25.89 -19.12
C ALA A 87 9.39 -26.61 -18.39
N LEU A 88 8.44 -27.21 -19.13
CA LEU A 88 7.39 -28.09 -18.59
C LEU A 88 7.95 -29.37 -17.95
N GLN A 89 9.01 -29.96 -18.54
CA GLN A 89 9.70 -31.13 -17.96
C GLN A 89 10.57 -30.80 -16.74
N GLN A 90 11.03 -29.55 -16.60
CA GLN A 90 11.71 -29.10 -15.39
C GLN A 90 10.71 -28.78 -14.27
N ALA A 91 9.51 -28.29 -14.60
CA ALA A 91 8.43 -28.13 -13.63
C ALA A 91 7.90 -29.48 -13.10
N SER A 92 7.98 -30.56 -13.88
CA SER A 92 7.64 -31.91 -13.42
C SER A 92 8.69 -32.57 -12.51
N LYS A 93 9.85 -31.94 -12.29
CA LYS A 93 10.80 -32.37 -11.25
C LYS A 93 10.35 -31.95 -9.84
N ALA A 94 9.29 -31.15 -9.71
CA ALA A 94 8.67 -30.80 -8.44
C ALA A 94 7.64 -31.85 -7.99
N GLY A 95 8.08 -33.11 -7.84
CA GLY A 95 7.48 -34.14 -6.94
C GLY A 95 6.01 -34.56 -7.09
N GLY A 96 5.20 -33.96 -7.96
CA GLY A 96 3.84 -34.39 -8.25
C GLY A 96 3.83 -35.60 -9.19
N PRO A 97 2.89 -36.56 -9.05
CA PRO A 97 2.80 -37.69 -9.95
C PRO A 97 2.48 -37.20 -11.37
N VAL A 98 3.50 -37.23 -12.23
CA VAL A 98 3.36 -36.93 -13.66
C VAL A 98 2.53 -38.06 -14.28
N THR A 99 1.33 -37.75 -14.73
CA THR A 99 0.48 -38.72 -15.42
C THR A 99 1.02 -38.93 -16.84
N GLU A 100 1.78 -40.01 -17.03
CA GLU A 100 2.20 -40.42 -18.38
C GLU A 100 0.98 -40.85 -19.20
N PHE A 101 0.61 -40.05 -20.21
CA PHE A 101 -0.48 -40.37 -21.12
C PHE A 101 0.05 -41.17 -22.33
N LYS A 102 -0.34 -42.44 -22.42
CA LYS A 102 -0.10 -43.29 -23.58
C LYS A 102 -1.42 -43.55 -24.30
N GLN A 103 -1.41 -43.53 -25.64
CA GLN A 103 -2.59 -43.86 -26.45
C GLN A 103 -2.94 -45.34 -26.24
N GLY A 104 -4.23 -45.63 -26.03
CA GLY A 104 -4.70 -47.00 -25.85
C GLY A 104 -4.66 -47.81 -27.15
N LYS A 105 -4.55 -49.15 -27.05
CA LYS A 105 -4.47 -50.08 -28.20
C LYS A 105 -5.59 -49.90 -29.23
N TYR A 106 -6.81 -49.54 -28.79
CA TYR A 106 -7.99 -49.36 -29.65
C TYR A 106 -8.52 -47.92 -29.64
N GLU A 107 -7.70 -46.97 -29.18
CA GLU A 107 -8.10 -45.58 -29.09
C GLU A 107 -7.75 -44.85 -30.38
N SER A 108 -8.69 -44.07 -30.94
CA SER A 108 -8.38 -43.17 -32.06
C SER A 108 -7.54 -41.98 -31.59
N GLN A 109 -6.71 -41.41 -32.48
CA GLN A 109 -5.86 -40.25 -32.12
C GLN A 109 -6.68 -39.08 -31.56
N LEU A 110 -7.87 -38.82 -32.13
CA LEU A 110 -8.78 -37.80 -31.64
C LEU A 110 -9.34 -38.15 -30.25
N GLY A 111 -9.64 -39.43 -29.99
CA GLY A 111 -10.06 -39.92 -28.67
C GLY A 111 -8.98 -39.68 -27.61
N PHE A 112 -7.72 -39.94 -27.98
CA PHE A 112 -6.55 -39.68 -27.13
C PHE A 112 -6.41 -38.20 -26.77
N PHE A 113 -6.48 -37.30 -27.74
CA PHE A 113 -6.41 -35.86 -27.48
C PHE A 113 -7.57 -35.38 -26.62
N ARG A 114 -8.80 -35.85 -26.88
CA ARG A 114 -9.95 -35.51 -26.03
C ARG A 114 -9.79 -35.98 -24.60
N ARG A 115 -9.26 -37.19 -24.37
CA ARG A 115 -8.95 -37.67 -23.02
C ARG A 115 -7.90 -36.81 -22.35
N MET A 116 -6.82 -36.48 -23.07
CA MET A 116 -5.75 -35.63 -22.56
C MET A 116 -6.28 -34.25 -22.18
N ASP A 117 -7.04 -33.61 -23.06
CA ASP A 117 -7.66 -32.29 -22.84
C ASP A 117 -8.62 -32.32 -21.64
N LYS A 118 -9.46 -33.35 -21.54
CA LYS A 118 -10.35 -33.52 -20.38
C LYS A 118 -9.57 -33.63 -19.08
N THR A 119 -8.52 -34.46 -19.04
CA THR A 119 -7.69 -34.59 -17.83
C THR A 119 -6.94 -33.31 -17.48
N ALA A 120 -6.50 -32.54 -18.49
CA ALA A 120 -5.85 -31.25 -18.27
C ALA A 120 -6.84 -30.24 -17.69
N GLN A 121 -8.06 -30.17 -18.24
CA GLN A 121 -9.13 -29.31 -17.71
C GLN A 121 -9.48 -29.69 -16.27
N GLU A 122 -9.63 -30.99 -15.97
CA GLU A 122 -9.90 -31.48 -14.60
C GLU A 122 -8.78 -31.12 -13.63
N ALA A 123 -7.51 -31.18 -14.04
CA ALA A 123 -6.39 -30.77 -13.20
C ALA A 123 -6.36 -29.25 -12.95
N ILE A 124 -6.66 -28.44 -13.97
CA ILE A 124 -6.76 -26.99 -13.84
C ILE A 124 -7.90 -26.61 -12.90
N THR A 125 -9.10 -27.17 -13.13
CA THR A 125 -10.27 -26.87 -12.28
C THR A 125 -10.05 -27.32 -10.85
N LYS A 126 -9.41 -28.47 -10.63
CA LYS A 126 -8.99 -28.92 -9.30
C LYS A 126 -8.09 -27.90 -8.62
N ALA A 127 -7.02 -27.46 -9.28
CA ALA A 127 -6.09 -26.47 -8.73
C ALA A 127 -6.77 -25.12 -8.44
N GLU A 128 -7.69 -24.67 -9.30
CA GLU A 128 -8.49 -23.47 -9.07
C GLU A 128 -9.36 -23.60 -7.82
N LEU A 129 -10.01 -24.75 -7.62
CA LEU A 129 -10.82 -25.04 -6.44
C LEU A 129 -9.98 -25.12 -5.15
N GLU A 130 -8.78 -25.71 -5.21
CA GLU A 130 -7.84 -25.74 -4.08
C GLU A 130 -7.49 -24.32 -3.62
N VAL A 131 -7.21 -23.42 -4.56
CA VAL A 131 -6.88 -22.02 -4.29
C VAL A 131 -8.11 -21.21 -3.86
N GLN A 132 -9.29 -21.48 -4.41
CA GLN A 132 -10.51 -20.76 -4.05
C GLN A 132 -10.97 -21.09 -2.63
N PHE A 133 -10.81 -22.35 -2.21
CA PHE A 133 -11.36 -22.86 -0.96
C PHE A 133 -10.30 -23.17 0.11
N ASP A 134 -9.01 -22.97 -0.17
CA ASP A 134 -7.87 -23.32 0.69
C ASP A 134 -7.96 -24.79 1.19
N VAL A 135 -8.26 -25.69 0.26
CA VAL A 135 -8.33 -27.14 0.50
C VAL A 135 -7.30 -27.86 -0.37
N ASN A 136 -6.82 -29.02 0.07
CA ASN A 136 -6.00 -29.92 -0.73
C ASN A 136 -6.81 -31.18 -1.04
N PHE A 137 -6.86 -31.56 -2.32
CA PHE A 137 -7.57 -32.75 -2.77
C PHE A 137 -6.56 -33.88 -2.99
N GLU A 138 -6.38 -34.74 -1.98
CA GLU A 138 -5.56 -35.94 -2.11
C GLU A 138 -6.41 -37.13 -2.56
N ARG A 139 -6.00 -37.79 -3.66
CA ARG A 139 -6.67 -39.00 -4.13
C ARG A 139 -5.97 -40.22 -3.53
N GLN A 140 -6.59 -40.85 -2.54
CA GLN A 140 -6.11 -42.12 -2.00
C GLN A 140 -6.76 -43.29 -2.75
N GLY A 141 -6.00 -43.88 -3.67
CA GLY A 141 -6.43 -45.02 -4.48
C GLY A 141 -7.48 -44.66 -5.53
N LYS A 142 -8.25 -45.67 -5.98
CA LYS A 142 -9.13 -45.53 -7.16
C LYS A 142 -10.42 -44.73 -6.89
N ARG A 143 -10.93 -44.72 -5.65
CA ARG A 143 -12.29 -44.23 -5.34
C ARG A 143 -12.41 -43.24 -4.17
N LYS A 144 -11.37 -43.04 -3.34
CA LYS A 144 -11.45 -42.13 -2.20
C LYS A 144 -10.73 -40.82 -2.51
N LEU A 145 -11.47 -39.72 -2.49
CA LEU A 145 -10.93 -38.36 -2.53
C LEU A 145 -11.00 -37.80 -1.11
N ILE A 146 -9.83 -37.53 -0.53
CA ILE A 146 -9.72 -36.90 0.78
C ILE A 146 -9.59 -35.41 0.53
N VAL A 147 -10.52 -34.64 1.10
CA VAL A 147 -10.49 -33.18 1.05
C VAL A 147 -10.00 -32.70 2.41
N SER A 148 -8.72 -32.34 2.51
CA SER A 148 -8.20 -31.73 3.72
C SER A 148 -8.33 -30.21 3.59
N LYS A 149 -8.94 -29.56 4.59
CA LYS A 149 -8.87 -28.11 4.71
C LYS A 149 -7.49 -27.79 5.26
N ASN A 150 -6.78 -26.83 4.67
CA ASN A 150 -5.60 -26.26 5.30
C ASN A 150 -6.05 -25.38 6.48
N LYS A 151 -6.60 -25.99 7.52
CA LYS A 151 -6.80 -25.41 8.83
C LYS A 151 -5.80 -26.07 9.74
N ASP A 152 -4.58 -25.54 9.74
CA ASP A 152 -3.78 -25.28 10.94
C ASP A 152 -2.43 -24.63 10.55
N PRO A 153 -2.06 -23.47 11.13
CA PRO A 153 -0.76 -22.83 10.93
C PRO A 153 0.39 -23.52 11.71
N LEU A 154 0.26 -24.81 12.03
CA LEU A 154 1.16 -25.55 12.94
C LEU A 154 1.52 -26.98 12.49
N ALA A 155 1.01 -27.46 11.35
CA ALA A 155 1.38 -28.78 10.83
C ALA A 155 2.57 -28.66 9.86
N VAL A 156 3.75 -28.86 10.41
CA VAL A 156 5.05 -29.01 9.73
C VAL A 156 4.98 -30.15 8.71
N HIS A 157 4.95 -29.83 7.41
CA HIS A 157 5.45 -30.74 6.38
C HIS A 157 6.93 -30.45 6.15
N LYS A 158 7.75 -31.43 6.54
CA LYS A 158 9.19 -31.56 6.29
C LYS A 158 9.41 -31.79 4.78
N PRO A 159 10.06 -30.89 4.02
CA PRO A 159 10.57 -31.23 2.71
C PRO A 159 11.97 -31.84 2.85
N THR A 160 12.18 -32.95 2.16
CA THR A 160 13.47 -33.61 2.00
C THR A 160 14.46 -32.71 1.26
N LYS A 161 15.49 -32.27 2.01
CA LYS A 161 16.88 -31.91 1.65
C LYS A 161 17.15 -31.26 0.27
N THR A 162 17.34 -29.94 0.30
CA THR A 162 18.50 -29.25 -0.28
C THR A 162 19.05 -28.28 0.78
N PRO A 163 20.38 -28.06 0.92
CA PRO A 163 20.93 -27.21 1.98
C PRO A 163 20.84 -25.76 1.54
N MET A 164 19.72 -25.12 1.84
CA MET A 164 19.61 -23.67 1.82
C MET A 164 19.07 -23.26 3.19
N GLU A 165 19.86 -22.45 3.88
CA GLU A 165 19.67 -21.96 5.25
C GLU A 165 18.19 -21.70 5.61
N PRO A 166 17.72 -22.10 6.80
CA PRO A 166 16.33 -21.92 7.18
C PRO A 166 16.03 -20.44 7.38
N GLU A 167 15.33 -19.82 6.43
CA GLU A 167 14.62 -18.55 6.65
C GLU A 167 13.54 -18.81 7.71
N VAL A 168 13.90 -18.57 8.98
CA VAL A 168 13.00 -18.65 10.12
C VAL A 168 11.81 -17.73 9.84
N THR A 169 10.64 -18.32 9.56
CA THR A 169 9.40 -17.56 9.41
C THR A 169 9.03 -16.98 10.77
N ARG A 170 9.52 -15.77 11.05
CA ARG A 170 9.33 -15.10 12.33
C ARG A 170 7.84 -14.95 12.64
N SER A 171 7.45 -15.24 13.87
CA SER A 171 6.06 -15.13 14.31
C SER A 171 5.57 -13.68 14.20
N LYS A 172 4.24 -13.45 14.13
CA LYS A 172 3.67 -12.09 14.09
C LYS A 172 4.14 -11.23 15.27
N SER A 173 4.34 -11.85 16.43
CA SER A 173 4.86 -11.20 17.64
C SER A 173 6.33 -10.77 17.47
N GLN A 174 7.18 -11.65 16.93
CA GLN A 174 8.59 -11.36 16.66
C GLN A 174 8.73 -10.22 15.63
N LYS A 175 7.95 -10.25 14.53
CA LYS A 175 7.94 -9.16 13.54
C LYS A 175 7.49 -7.82 14.13
N ARG A 176 6.55 -7.83 15.10
CA ARG A 176 6.12 -6.61 15.81
C ARG A 176 7.21 -6.08 16.72
N ARG A 177 7.93 -6.96 17.43
CA ARG A 177 9.07 -6.59 18.30
C ARG A 177 10.21 -5.98 17.49
N GLU A 178 10.54 -6.57 16.34
CA GLU A 178 11.59 -6.07 15.44
C GLU A 178 11.25 -4.71 14.85
N LYS A 179 10.00 -4.50 14.42
CA LYS A 179 9.56 -3.17 13.96
C LYS A 179 9.63 -2.11 15.03
N LEU A 180 9.33 -2.47 16.29
CA LEU A 180 9.45 -1.55 17.42
C LEU A 180 10.92 -1.22 17.67
N HIS A 181 11.79 -2.24 17.65
CA HIS A 181 13.24 -2.06 17.80
C HIS A 181 13.83 -1.18 16.69
N GLN A 182 13.46 -1.43 15.43
CA GLN A 182 13.85 -0.59 14.29
C GLN A 182 13.38 0.86 14.49
N LYS A 183 12.11 1.07 14.86
CA LYS A 183 11.59 2.43 15.10
C LYS A 183 12.33 3.16 16.23
N VAL A 184 12.78 2.46 17.26
CA VAL A 184 13.60 3.03 18.34
C VAL A 184 15.00 3.35 17.85
N GLN A 185 15.60 2.50 17.03
CA GLN A 185 16.91 2.75 16.42
C GLN A 185 16.85 3.93 15.46
N ASP A 186 15.85 4.00 14.59
CA ASP A 186 15.65 5.10 13.64
C ASP A 186 15.43 6.44 14.38
N ARG A 187 14.66 6.41 15.48
CA ARG A 187 14.49 7.58 16.35
C ARG A 187 15.80 8.00 16.98
N LYS A 188 16.58 7.06 17.52
CA LYS A 188 17.90 7.35 18.09
C LYS A 188 18.90 7.84 17.05
N ALA A 189 18.84 7.34 15.82
CA ALA A 189 19.68 7.79 14.72
C ALA A 189 19.30 9.20 14.27
N TYR A 190 18.01 9.55 14.30
CA TYR A 190 17.53 10.90 14.01
C TYR A 190 17.83 11.89 15.14
N GLU A 191 17.78 11.44 16.40
CA GLU A 191 18.15 12.23 17.59
C GLU A 191 19.69 12.31 17.78
N ARG A 192 20.48 11.52 17.04
CA ARG A 192 21.93 11.61 17.03
C ARG A 192 22.32 12.80 16.16
N ASP A 193 22.43 13.96 16.78
CA ASP A 193 22.93 15.16 16.13
C ASP A 193 24.39 14.93 15.71
N GLU A 194 24.62 14.71 14.41
CA GLU A 194 25.96 14.56 13.80
C GLU A 194 26.88 15.75 14.15
N PHE A 195 26.29 16.91 14.46
CA PHE A 195 26.99 18.12 14.90
C PHE A 195 27.57 18.01 16.33
N ALA A 196 26.96 17.22 17.22
CA ALA A 196 27.51 16.98 18.55
C ALA A 196 28.70 15.99 18.49
N GLU A 197 28.73 15.13 17.47
CA GLU A 197 29.83 14.18 17.26
C GLU A 197 31.02 14.80 16.51
N MET A 198 30.79 15.77 15.63
CA MET A 198 31.85 16.54 14.98
C MET A 198 32.22 17.79 15.80
N HIS A 199 32.93 17.59 16.90
CA HIS A 199 33.62 18.67 17.60
C HIS A 199 35.13 18.50 17.39
N ASP A 200 35.80 19.58 16.96
CA ASP A 200 37.26 19.63 16.92
C ASP A 200 37.77 19.87 18.35
N GLU A 201 38.43 18.86 18.92
CA GLU A 201 39.14 19.00 20.19
C GLU A 201 40.46 19.76 19.94
N VAL A 202 40.40 21.10 20.03
CA VAL A 202 41.58 21.95 19.90
C VAL A 202 42.36 21.98 21.21
N GLN A 203 43.63 21.59 21.17
CA GLN A 203 44.52 21.61 22.34
C GLN A 203 44.87 23.06 22.73
N PHE A 204 44.97 23.32 24.03
CA PHE A 204 45.25 24.66 24.54
C PHE A 204 46.64 25.14 24.09
N GLY A 205 46.67 26.21 23.28
CA GLY A 205 47.89 26.76 22.68
C GLY A 205 47.79 27.00 21.17
N GLU A 206 46.80 26.40 20.50
CA GLU A 206 46.51 26.68 19.10
C GLU A 206 45.62 27.93 18.97
N VAL A 207 46.18 29.03 18.44
CA VAL A 207 45.44 30.27 18.20
C VAL A 207 44.64 30.12 16.92
N VAL A 208 43.38 29.72 17.06
CA VAL A 208 42.42 29.72 15.94
C VAL A 208 42.19 31.17 15.53
N MET A 209 42.68 31.57 14.36
CA MET A 209 42.27 32.84 13.74
C MET A 209 40.75 32.78 13.54
N ALA A 210 40.02 33.62 14.27
CA ALA A 210 38.58 33.76 14.07
C ALA A 210 38.31 34.02 12.58
N PRO A 211 37.37 33.30 11.95
CA PRO A 211 37.07 33.53 10.54
C PRO A 211 36.66 34.99 10.35
N PRO A 212 37.12 35.65 9.27
CA PRO A 212 36.83 37.05 9.04
C PRO A 212 35.32 37.27 9.00
N GLN A 213 34.80 38.08 9.91
CA GLN A 213 33.39 38.43 9.95
C GLN A 213 33.08 39.39 8.80
N MET A 214 32.40 38.89 7.77
CA MET A 214 31.82 39.73 6.71
C MET A 214 30.60 40.47 7.27
N ASN A 215 30.81 41.61 7.90
CA ASN A 215 29.74 42.54 8.27
C ASN A 215 29.26 43.26 7.00
N SER A 216 28.49 42.55 6.18
CA SER A 216 28.10 42.91 4.81
C SER A 216 26.93 43.90 4.73
N ALA A 217 26.85 44.86 5.64
CA ALA A 217 26.02 46.06 5.42
C ALA A 217 26.91 47.14 4.79
N PRO A 218 26.72 47.50 3.50
CA PRO A 218 27.50 48.57 2.90
C PRO A 218 27.21 49.88 3.65
N ARG A 219 28.24 50.73 3.80
CA ARG A 219 28.27 51.93 4.66
C ARG A 219 27.16 52.97 4.38
N LYS A 220 26.36 52.78 3.33
CA LYS A 220 25.24 53.64 2.89
C LYS A 220 23.95 52.86 2.57
N ALA A 221 23.83 51.59 2.96
CA ALA A 221 22.56 50.89 2.81
C ALA A 221 21.50 51.50 3.75
N PRO A 222 20.29 51.82 3.25
CA PRO A 222 19.19 52.18 4.11
C PRO A 222 18.84 51.00 5.02
N LYS A 223 18.61 51.24 6.31
CA LYS A 223 18.09 50.23 7.24
C LYS A 223 16.69 49.81 6.75
N VAL A 224 16.61 48.68 6.05
CA VAL A 224 15.33 48.11 5.64
C VAL A 224 14.69 47.52 6.89
N LYS A 225 13.48 48.02 7.25
CA LYS A 225 12.67 47.43 8.34
C LYS A 225 12.45 45.95 8.06
N ALA A 226 12.46 45.12 9.09
CA ALA A 226 12.32 43.67 8.94
C ALA A 226 11.01 43.35 8.20
N ALA A 227 11.01 42.28 7.42
CA ALA A 227 9.80 41.79 6.76
C ALA A 227 8.80 41.34 7.85
N GLY A 228 7.83 42.20 8.14
CA GLY A 228 6.85 42.00 9.23
C GLY A 228 6.39 43.30 9.90
N ASP A 229 7.22 44.35 9.86
CA ASP A 229 6.96 45.61 10.60
C ASP A 229 5.93 46.55 9.93
N LYS A 230 5.26 46.13 8.86
CA LYS A 230 4.28 46.96 8.15
C LYS A 230 2.87 46.56 8.58
N LYS A 231 2.18 47.46 9.29
CA LYS A 231 0.74 47.33 9.59
C LYS A 231 -0.02 47.10 8.27
N LEU A 232 -0.89 46.10 8.22
CA LEU A 232 -1.63 45.74 7.00
C LEU A 232 -2.51 46.93 6.58
N ILE A 233 -2.43 47.32 5.31
CA ILE A 233 -3.07 48.54 4.77
C ILE A 233 -4.59 48.55 5.01
N LEU A 234 -5.22 47.38 5.01
CA LEU A 234 -6.65 47.22 5.27
C LEU A 234 -7.01 47.53 6.73
N LEU A 235 -6.15 47.12 7.68
CA LEU A 235 -6.35 47.37 9.10
C LEU A 235 -6.24 48.87 9.42
N THR A 236 -5.31 49.59 8.79
CA THR A 236 -5.22 51.06 8.90
C THR A 236 -6.41 51.82 8.33
N LYS A 237 -7.17 51.22 7.41
CA LYS A 237 -8.38 51.85 6.84
C LYS A 237 -9.64 51.53 7.64
N LEU A 238 -9.68 50.38 8.28
CA LEU A 238 -10.81 49.93 9.09
C LEU A 238 -10.76 50.48 10.52
N HIS A 239 -9.56 50.68 11.08
CA HIS A 239 -9.36 51.19 12.44
C HIS A 239 -8.27 52.27 12.45
N PRO A 240 -8.62 53.54 12.15
CA PRO A 240 -7.65 54.64 12.12
C PRO A 240 -7.13 55.02 13.51
N ASP A 241 -7.91 54.82 14.58
CA ASP A 241 -7.66 55.45 15.90
C ASP A 241 -7.80 54.46 17.08
N VAL A 242 -6.99 53.39 17.11
CA VAL A 242 -6.87 52.59 18.34
C VAL A 242 -5.43 52.71 18.84
N GLU A 243 -5.24 53.57 19.84
CA GLU A 243 -4.01 53.60 20.63
C GLU A 243 -3.78 52.24 21.31
N GLU A 244 -2.51 51.90 21.36
CA GLU A 244 -1.99 50.55 21.60
C GLU A 244 -2.21 50.14 23.06
N ALA A 245 -3.16 49.22 23.30
CA ALA A 245 -3.09 48.35 24.47
C ALA A 245 -2.16 47.18 24.15
N GLU A 246 -1.06 47.07 24.91
CA GLU A 246 -0.09 45.97 24.84
C GLU A 246 -0.81 44.61 24.82
N PRO A 247 -0.59 43.76 23.81
CA PRO A 247 -1.18 42.43 23.81
C PRO A 247 -0.54 41.58 24.90
N GLU A 248 -1.34 41.20 25.91
CA GLU A 248 -0.93 40.19 26.88
C GLU A 248 -0.48 38.93 26.14
N LYS A 249 0.72 38.45 26.49
CA LYS A 249 1.37 37.29 25.89
C LYS A 249 0.55 36.02 26.17
N ARG A 250 -0.45 35.74 25.33
CA ARG A 250 -1.18 34.47 25.33
C ARG A 250 -0.30 33.42 24.66
N SER A 251 -0.05 32.32 25.38
CA SER A 251 0.79 31.23 24.87
C SER A 251 0.06 30.50 23.73
N LEU A 252 0.79 30.26 22.63
CA LEU A 252 0.31 29.53 21.45
C LEU A 252 -0.15 28.08 21.76
N PHE A 253 0.07 27.60 22.99
CA PHE A 253 -0.35 26.28 23.46
C PHE A 253 -1.79 26.25 24.01
N ALA A 254 -2.39 27.40 24.30
CA ALA A 254 -3.77 27.47 24.80
C ALA A 254 -4.79 27.10 23.71
N ASP A 255 -4.51 27.42 22.45
CA ASP A 255 -5.43 27.21 21.31
C ASP A 255 -5.40 25.77 20.75
N LEU A 256 -4.45 24.93 21.18
CA LEU A 256 -4.34 23.53 20.75
C LEU A 256 -5.05 22.56 21.71
N LEU A 257 -5.49 23.01 22.87
CA LEU A 257 -6.29 22.19 23.77
C LEU A 257 -7.76 22.29 23.33
N PRO A 258 -8.47 21.16 23.15
CA PRO A 258 -9.90 21.21 22.95
C PRO A 258 -10.50 21.97 24.12
N ASP A 259 -11.38 22.93 23.84
CA ASP A 259 -12.07 23.72 24.86
C ASP A 259 -13.02 22.77 25.62
N VAL A 260 -12.45 22.09 26.60
CA VAL A 260 -13.15 21.11 27.41
C VAL A 260 -13.90 21.88 28.47
N ASN A 261 -15.11 22.33 28.12
CA ASN A 261 -16.05 22.98 29.02
C ASN A 261 -16.03 22.26 30.37
N ALA A 262 -15.76 22.97 31.46
CA ALA A 262 -15.59 22.39 32.80
C ALA A 262 -16.77 21.48 33.21
N GLU A 263 -17.97 21.81 32.72
CA GLU A 263 -19.19 21.01 32.87
C GLU A 263 -19.11 19.63 32.21
N SER A 264 -18.51 19.52 31.02
CA SER A 264 -18.32 18.26 30.31
C SER A 264 -17.38 17.31 31.08
N ILE A 265 -16.33 17.86 31.69
CA ILE A 265 -15.39 17.10 32.52
C ILE A 265 -16.08 16.66 33.82
N ALA A 266 -16.87 17.54 34.43
CA ALA A 266 -17.65 17.22 35.62
C ALA A 266 -18.66 16.10 35.34
N ALA A 267 -19.38 16.17 34.22
CA ALA A 267 -20.32 15.14 33.77
C ALA A 267 -19.61 13.79 33.51
N ALA A 268 -18.45 13.80 32.84
CA ALA A 268 -17.66 12.59 32.63
C ALA A 268 -17.20 11.94 33.95
N ARG A 269 -16.78 12.76 34.94
CA ARG A 269 -16.41 12.28 36.28
C ARG A 269 -17.61 11.69 37.03
N GLN A 270 -18.79 12.31 36.91
CA GLN A 270 -20.03 11.78 37.50
C GLN A 270 -20.43 10.44 36.86
N GLU A 271 -20.29 10.31 35.55
CA GLU A 271 -20.60 9.07 34.82
C GLU A 271 -19.66 7.92 35.23
N VAL A 272 -18.36 8.19 35.43
CA VAL A 272 -17.42 7.19 35.97
C VAL A 272 -17.83 6.72 37.37
N LYS A 273 -18.23 7.64 38.26
CA LYS A 273 -18.73 7.30 39.60
C LYS A 273 -20.01 6.46 39.53
N ARG A 274 -20.93 6.79 38.61
CA ARG A 274 -22.18 6.05 38.39
C ARG A 274 -21.90 4.62 37.92
N GLN A 275 -21.00 4.44 36.96
CA GLN A 275 -20.60 3.12 36.46
C GLN A 275 -19.95 2.28 37.57
N HIS A 276 -19.11 2.89 38.41
CA HIS A 276 -18.51 2.22 39.56
C HIS A 276 -19.58 1.70 40.54
N ALA A 277 -20.57 2.55 40.88
CA ALA A 277 -21.69 2.16 41.75
C ALA A 277 -22.54 1.03 41.16
N VAL A 278 -22.87 1.09 39.86
CA VAL A 278 -23.62 0.03 39.16
C VAL A 278 -22.85 -1.30 39.18
N ASN A 279 -21.55 -1.26 38.94
CA ASN A 279 -20.72 -2.46 38.95
C ASN A 279 -20.63 -3.08 40.35
N ALA A 280 -20.47 -2.26 41.40
CA ALA A 280 -20.49 -2.71 42.79
C ALA A 280 -21.84 -3.38 43.13
N TYR A 281 -22.96 -2.74 42.77
CA TYR A 281 -24.29 -3.31 42.97
C TYR A 281 -24.48 -4.66 42.26
N ARG A 282 -24.04 -4.75 40.99
CA ARG A 282 -24.08 -6.01 40.22
C ARG A 282 -23.28 -7.12 40.90
N GLN A 283 -22.11 -6.79 41.45
CA GLN A 283 -21.30 -7.75 42.21
C GLN A 283 -21.99 -8.20 43.49
N MET A 284 -22.59 -7.28 44.26
CA MET A 284 -23.35 -7.63 45.46
C MET A 284 -24.55 -8.51 45.15
N LYS A 285 -25.29 -8.22 44.07
CA LYS A 285 -26.42 -9.04 43.63
C LYS A 285 -25.99 -10.46 43.27
N LYS A 286 -24.91 -10.61 42.49
CA LYS A 286 -24.31 -11.92 42.17
C LYS A 286 -23.89 -12.69 43.42
N LYS A 287 -23.33 -12.01 44.43
CA LYS A 287 -22.99 -12.64 45.71
C LYS A 287 -24.24 -13.12 46.44
N ARG A 288 -25.30 -12.30 46.51
CA ARG A 288 -26.59 -12.69 47.11
C ARG A 288 -27.23 -13.88 46.42
N GLU A 289 -27.25 -13.89 45.09
CA GLU A 289 -27.78 -15.02 44.29
C GLU A 289 -27.00 -16.32 44.56
N LYS A 290 -25.66 -16.24 44.68
CA LYS A 290 -24.84 -17.41 45.05
C LYS A 290 -25.07 -17.92 46.47
N HIS A 291 -25.44 -17.06 47.42
CA HIS A 291 -25.74 -17.45 48.80
C HIS A 291 -27.21 -17.88 49.00
N ALA A 292 -28.10 -17.56 48.05
CA ALA A 292 -29.53 -17.88 48.11
C ALA A 292 -29.90 -19.22 47.45
N ILE A 293 -28.91 -19.93 46.88
CA ILE A 293 -29.06 -21.31 46.41
C ILE A 293 -28.47 -22.19 47.51
N PRO A 294 -29.28 -22.73 48.45
CA PRO A 294 -28.82 -23.78 49.35
C PRO A 294 -28.53 -25.05 48.55
N GLU A 295 -27.45 -25.76 48.89
CA GLU A 295 -27.21 -27.15 48.47
C GLU A 295 -28.29 -28.08 49.00
#